data_AF-A0A7D9DSR8-F1
#
_entry.id   AF-A0A7D9DSR8-F1
#
_cell.length_a   1.000
_cell.length_b   1.000
_cell.length_c   1.000
_cell.angle_alpha   90.00
_cell.angle_beta   90.00
_cell.angle_gamma   90.00
#
_symmetry.space_group_name_H-M   'P 1'
#
loop_
_entity.id
_entity.type
_entity.pdbx_description
1 polymer ?
#
loop_
_entity_poly.entity_id
_entity_poly.type
_entity_poly.pdbx_seq_one_letter_code
_entity_poly.pdbx_strand_id
1 'polypeptide(L)'
;MKLDGEKKTFLYHSPVWSNKETYAEQDGLEGLTEKESKLASYWNTPFTKICFGMTHNGDKRWLKLDYNASSLYSVFADGEYKPTALGRNAWKSLIADSSLQSSCHKEGFNVPYNEGSDAGIRIGIYADDNLNCRGSDSWIGCGFSHGVGACQHFARSQYSPDNGGRDLKTFGYILVQ
;
A
#
# COMPACT_ATOMS: atom_id res chain seq x y z
N MET A 1 -5.06 -10.56 3.22
CA MET A 1 -4.74 -9.66 4.36
C MET A 1 -5.59 -8.41 4.22
N LYS A 2 -6.09 -7.87 5.33
CA LYS A 2 -7.01 -6.73 5.39
C LYS A 2 -6.50 -5.72 6.40
N LEU A 3 -6.48 -4.43 6.05
CA LEU A 3 -5.75 -3.39 6.79
C LEU A 3 -6.61 -2.13 6.90
N ASP A 4 -6.70 -1.55 8.10
CA ASP A 4 -7.55 -0.38 8.35
C ASP A 4 -6.73 0.90 8.36
N GLY A 5 -7.10 1.86 7.49
CA GLY A 5 -6.46 3.17 7.35
C GLY A 5 -6.56 4.08 8.56
N GLU A 6 -7.47 3.78 9.48
CA GLU A 6 -7.64 4.47 10.77
C GLU A 6 -6.77 3.86 11.88
N LYS A 7 -6.18 2.68 11.64
CA LYS A 7 -5.40 1.93 12.64
C LYS A 7 -3.92 1.91 12.30
N LYS A 8 -3.12 1.57 13.32
CA LYS A 8 -1.65 1.50 13.24
C LYS A 8 -1.10 0.07 13.24
N THR A 9 -1.99 -0.93 13.19
CA THR A 9 -1.63 -2.36 13.26
C THR A 9 -0.62 -2.76 12.19
N PHE A 10 -0.78 -2.23 10.98
CA PHE A 10 0.00 -2.62 9.82
C PHE A 10 0.90 -1.50 9.28
N LEU A 11 1.42 -0.61 10.14
CA LEU A 11 2.46 0.35 9.73
C LEU A 11 3.71 -0.36 9.18
N TYR A 12 4.56 0.37 8.45
CA TYR A 12 5.71 -0.18 7.73
C TYR A 12 6.60 -1.08 8.61
N HIS A 13 6.96 -0.61 9.80
CA HIS A 13 7.84 -1.32 10.73
C HIS A 13 7.13 -2.38 11.58
N SER A 14 5.83 -2.59 11.39
CA SER A 14 5.08 -3.57 12.18
C SER A 14 5.60 -4.99 11.90
N PRO A 15 5.83 -5.82 12.94
CA PRO A 15 6.32 -7.19 12.76
C PRO A 15 5.33 -8.09 12.00
N VAL A 16 4.08 -7.66 11.85
CA VAL A 16 3.06 -8.33 11.03
C VAL A 16 3.51 -8.54 9.57
N TRP A 17 4.46 -7.77 9.07
CA TRP A 17 4.98 -7.94 7.70
C TRP A 17 6.05 -9.04 7.61
N SER A 18 6.77 -9.32 8.70
CA SER A 18 7.96 -10.19 8.72
C SER A 18 7.84 -11.42 9.64
N ASN A 19 6.73 -11.57 10.36
CA ASN A 19 6.42 -12.77 11.15
C ASN A 19 5.48 -13.75 10.41
N LYS A 20 5.41 -14.99 10.91
CA LYS A 20 4.50 -16.05 10.42
C LYS A 20 3.39 -16.33 11.44
N GLU A 21 2.76 -15.26 11.90
CA GLU A 21 1.66 -15.29 12.87
C GLU A 21 0.38 -14.74 12.23
N THR A 22 -0.77 -15.29 12.66
CA THR A 22 -2.09 -14.77 12.28
C THR A 22 -2.44 -13.53 13.11
N TYR A 23 -3.36 -12.73 12.59
CA TYR A 23 -3.96 -11.61 13.31
C TYR A 23 -5.46 -11.60 12.99
N ALA A 24 -6.31 -11.55 14.02
CA ALA A 24 -7.77 -11.51 13.86
C ALA A 24 -8.31 -12.54 12.84
N GLU A 25 -7.96 -13.81 13.05
CA GLU A 25 -8.23 -14.89 12.09
C GLU A 25 -9.72 -15.04 11.77
N GLN A 26 -10.58 -14.98 12.79
CA GLN A 26 -12.03 -15.07 12.63
C GLN A 26 -12.57 -13.97 11.71
N ASP A 27 -12.08 -12.73 11.87
CA ASP A 27 -12.47 -11.60 11.03
C ASP A 27 -11.97 -11.76 9.57
N GLY A 28 -10.89 -12.51 9.36
CA GLY A 28 -10.39 -12.86 8.04
C GLY A 28 -11.28 -13.85 7.28
N LEU A 29 -12.10 -14.63 7.99
CA LEU A 29 -13.04 -15.60 7.39
C LEU A 29 -14.37 -14.95 6.95
N GLU A 30 -14.63 -13.71 7.37
CA GLU A 30 -15.83 -12.96 6.99
C GLU A 30 -15.74 -12.31 5.59
N GLY A 31 -14.93 -12.87 4.69
CA GLY A 31 -14.76 -12.35 3.33
C GLY A 31 -14.21 -10.92 3.30
N LEU A 32 -14.87 -10.03 2.55
CA LEU A 32 -14.41 -8.65 2.29
C LEU A 32 -14.90 -7.62 3.31
N THR A 33 -15.35 -8.04 4.50
CA THR A 33 -15.66 -7.11 5.59
C THR A 33 -14.46 -6.24 5.95
N GLU A 34 -14.72 -4.99 6.34
CA GLU A 34 -13.71 -3.99 6.72
C GLU A 34 -13.21 -4.19 8.15
N LYS A 35 -12.78 -5.42 8.43
CA LYS A 35 -12.12 -5.82 9.67
C LYS A 35 -10.71 -6.27 9.35
N GLU A 36 -9.76 -5.74 10.12
CA GLU A 36 -8.34 -6.08 9.98
C GLU A 36 -8.11 -7.58 10.10
N SER A 37 -7.22 -8.16 9.28
CA SER A 37 -6.84 -9.56 9.41
C SER A 37 -5.56 -9.91 8.68
N LYS A 38 -4.85 -10.90 9.22
CA LYS A 38 -3.75 -11.61 8.57
C LYS A 38 -3.95 -13.10 8.81
N LEU A 39 -4.05 -13.85 7.71
CA LEU A 39 -4.25 -15.30 7.73
C LEU A 39 -2.96 -16.04 7.38
N ALA A 40 -2.92 -17.34 7.65
CA ALA A 40 -1.79 -18.21 7.30
C ALA A 40 -1.45 -18.19 5.80
N SER A 41 -2.44 -17.91 4.95
CA SER A 41 -2.26 -17.69 3.51
C SER A 41 -1.21 -16.65 3.16
N TYR A 42 -0.93 -15.70 4.07
CA TYR A 42 0.11 -14.70 3.89
C TYR A 42 1.52 -15.32 3.69
N TRP A 43 1.84 -16.43 4.37
CA TRP A 43 3.18 -17.02 4.32
C TRP A 43 3.24 -18.43 3.72
N ASN A 44 2.11 -19.02 3.32
CA ASN A 44 2.05 -20.40 2.81
C ASN A 44 1.34 -20.56 1.45
N THR A 45 0.97 -19.46 0.79
CA THR A 45 0.24 -19.48 -0.49
C THR A 45 1.10 -18.91 -1.63
N PRO A 46 1.62 -19.75 -2.54
CA PRO A 46 2.22 -19.31 -3.78
C PRO A 46 1.19 -18.63 -4.68
N PHE A 47 1.61 -17.66 -5.49
CA PHE A 47 0.72 -16.93 -6.38
C PHE A 47 1.45 -16.35 -7.60
N THR A 48 0.66 -15.98 -8.60
CA THR A 48 1.13 -15.30 -9.81
C THR A 48 0.58 -13.89 -9.94
N LYS A 49 -0.47 -13.57 -9.17
CA LYS A 49 -1.15 -12.29 -9.19
C LYS A 49 -1.45 -11.81 -7.78
N ILE A 50 -1.38 -10.50 -7.59
CA ILE A 50 -1.92 -9.80 -6.42
C ILE A 50 -3.10 -8.96 -6.88
N CYS A 51 -4.21 -9.04 -6.16
CA CYS A 51 -5.33 -8.12 -6.26
C CYS A 51 -5.24 -7.16 -5.06
N PHE A 52 -4.76 -5.95 -5.31
CA PHE A 52 -4.68 -4.90 -4.31
C PHE A 52 -5.95 -4.06 -4.38
N GLY A 53 -6.67 -3.95 -3.28
CA GLY A 53 -7.93 -3.22 -3.20
C GLY A 53 -7.88 -2.11 -2.16
N MET A 54 -8.61 -1.03 -2.43
CA MET A 54 -8.85 0.03 -1.47
C MET A 54 -10.34 0.40 -1.47
N THR A 55 -10.94 0.54 -0.29
CA THR A 55 -12.27 1.15 -0.13
C THR A 55 -12.14 2.55 0.46
N HIS A 56 -12.87 3.52 -0.11
CA HIS A 56 -13.06 4.85 0.46
C HIS A 56 -14.51 5.29 0.24
N ASN A 57 -15.20 5.77 1.29
CA ASN A 57 -16.61 6.19 1.23
C ASN A 57 -17.56 5.17 0.58
N GLY A 58 -17.32 3.87 0.82
CA GLY A 58 -18.09 2.77 0.25
C GLY A 58 -17.73 2.38 -1.19
N ASP A 59 -16.94 3.20 -1.91
CA ASP A 59 -16.42 2.85 -3.24
C ASP A 59 -15.16 1.99 -3.10
N LYS A 60 -15.20 0.80 -3.70
CA LYS A 60 -14.17 -0.23 -3.58
C LYS A 60 -13.60 -0.55 -4.94
N ARG A 61 -12.30 -0.28 -5.10
CA ARG A 61 -11.61 -0.43 -6.39
C ARG A 61 -10.40 -1.33 -6.25
N TRP A 62 -9.99 -1.89 -7.37
CA TRP A 62 -8.98 -2.94 -7.43
C TRP A 62 -7.92 -2.63 -8.47
N LEU A 63 -6.70 -3.00 -8.13
CA LEU A 63 -5.52 -2.96 -8.96
C LEU A 63 -4.93 -4.37 -9.02
N LYS A 64 -4.73 -4.87 -10.23
CA LYS A 64 -4.11 -6.17 -10.48
C LYS A 64 -2.61 -5.98 -10.70
N LEU A 65 -1.79 -6.72 -9.97
CA LEU A 65 -0.35 -6.78 -10.14
C LEU A 65 0.04 -8.21 -10.56
N ASP A 66 0.65 -8.37 -11.73
CA ASP A 66 1.26 -9.64 -12.13
C ASP A 66 2.63 -9.76 -11.43
N TYR A 67 2.73 -10.67 -10.46
CA TYR A 67 3.92 -10.87 -9.63
C TYR A 67 3.99 -12.31 -9.15
N ASN A 68 5.06 -13.02 -9.46
CA ASN A 68 5.26 -14.41 -9.07
C ASN A 68 6.06 -14.50 -7.77
N ALA A 69 5.49 -15.16 -6.75
CA ALA A 69 6.16 -15.36 -5.47
C ALA A 69 5.67 -16.63 -4.76
N SER A 70 6.47 -17.11 -3.81
CA SER A 70 6.09 -18.27 -2.99
C SER A 70 5.09 -17.90 -1.88
N SER A 71 5.00 -16.62 -1.51
CA SER A 71 4.06 -16.08 -0.52
C SER A 71 4.17 -14.55 -0.40
N LEU A 72 3.16 -13.87 0.18
CA LEU A 72 3.26 -12.43 0.46
C LEU A 72 4.39 -12.15 1.48
N TYR A 73 4.62 -13.09 2.40
CA TYR A 73 5.78 -13.07 3.29
C TYR A 73 7.08 -12.91 2.51
N SER A 74 7.30 -13.69 1.46
CA SER A 74 8.53 -13.58 0.63
C SER A 74 8.64 -12.26 -0.13
N VAL A 75 7.54 -11.55 -0.34
CA VAL A 75 7.54 -10.22 -0.98
C VAL A 75 7.96 -9.14 0.00
N PHE A 76 7.45 -9.17 1.23
CA PHE A 76 7.60 -8.06 2.18
C PHE A 76 8.68 -8.26 3.25
N ALA A 77 8.94 -9.49 3.68
CA ALA A 77 9.65 -9.77 4.94
C ALA A 77 11.14 -9.37 4.91
N ASP A 78 11.78 -9.40 3.75
CA ASP A 78 13.18 -9.01 3.57
C ASP A 78 13.39 -7.48 3.60
N GLY A 79 12.31 -6.68 3.49
CA GLY A 79 12.38 -5.23 3.42
C GLY A 79 12.94 -4.67 2.11
N GLU A 80 13.30 -5.52 1.15
CA GLU A 80 13.93 -5.11 -0.10
C GLU A 80 12.91 -4.48 -1.05
N TYR A 81 13.28 -3.34 -1.63
CA TYR A 81 12.47 -2.62 -2.62
C TYR A 81 12.31 -3.47 -3.89
N LYS A 82 11.06 -3.69 -4.30
CA LYS A 82 10.70 -4.47 -5.49
C LYS A 82 9.80 -3.61 -6.38
N PRO A 83 10.35 -2.98 -7.44
CA PRO A 83 9.58 -2.07 -8.28
C PRO A 83 8.48 -2.81 -9.06
N THR A 84 7.40 -2.09 -9.35
CA THR A 84 6.39 -2.49 -10.34
C THR A 84 6.41 -1.52 -11.52
N ALA A 85 5.62 -1.80 -12.57
CA ALA A 85 5.56 -0.97 -13.77
C ALA A 85 4.10 -0.72 -14.21
N LEU A 86 3.21 -0.46 -13.25
CA LEU A 86 1.79 -0.20 -13.51
C LEU A 86 1.56 1.25 -13.91
N GLY A 87 2.41 2.14 -13.42
CA GLY A 87 2.34 3.57 -13.66
C GLY A 87 1.33 4.29 -12.78
N ARG A 88 1.60 5.58 -12.59
CA ARG A 88 0.84 6.51 -11.73
C ARG A 88 -0.68 6.45 -11.89
N ASN A 89 -1.19 6.36 -13.13
CA ASN A 89 -2.63 6.34 -13.38
C ASN A 89 -3.31 5.09 -12.82
N ALA A 90 -2.62 3.94 -12.83
CA ALA A 90 -3.16 2.71 -12.28
C ALA A 90 -3.35 2.81 -10.76
N TRP A 91 -2.37 3.36 -10.03
CA TRP A 91 -2.51 3.63 -8.60
C TRP A 91 -3.59 4.66 -8.29
N LYS A 92 -3.65 5.75 -9.07
CA LYS A 92 -4.73 6.74 -8.94
C LYS A 92 -6.12 6.13 -9.11
N SER A 93 -6.26 5.09 -9.94
CA SER A 93 -7.56 4.45 -10.18
C SER A 93 -8.17 3.81 -8.93
N LEU A 94 -7.37 3.50 -7.90
CA LEU A 94 -7.83 2.90 -6.64
C LEU A 94 -8.78 3.80 -5.84
N ILE A 95 -8.76 5.12 -6.06
CA ILE A 95 -9.59 6.09 -5.33
C ILE A 95 -10.03 7.18 -6.32
N ALA A 96 -11.35 7.40 -6.42
CA ALA A 96 -11.96 8.32 -7.39
C ALA A 96 -11.31 9.72 -7.37
N ASP A 97 -11.18 10.30 -6.18
CA ASP A 97 -10.71 11.66 -5.97
C ASP A 97 -9.22 11.73 -5.62
N SER A 98 -8.44 10.74 -6.06
CA SER A 98 -7.00 10.69 -5.81
C SER A 98 -6.25 11.84 -6.49
N SER A 99 -5.07 12.12 -5.95
CA SER A 99 -4.26 13.29 -6.29
C SER A 99 -2.78 12.93 -6.11
N LEU A 100 -1.94 13.10 -7.11
CA LEU A 100 -0.50 12.84 -6.97
C LEU A 100 0.28 13.96 -7.65
N GLN A 101 1.50 14.24 -7.20
CA GLN A 101 2.44 14.99 -8.04
C GLN A 101 2.81 14.19 -9.29
N SER A 102 3.29 14.87 -10.35
CA SER A 102 3.50 14.26 -11.67
C SER A 102 4.97 14.12 -12.07
N SER A 103 5.90 14.79 -11.41
CA SER A 103 7.28 14.90 -11.90
C SER A 103 8.10 13.64 -11.71
N CYS A 104 7.98 12.98 -10.56
CA CYS A 104 8.69 11.75 -10.25
C CYS A 104 7.83 10.81 -9.42
N HIS A 105 7.99 9.49 -9.61
CA HIS A 105 7.32 8.49 -8.78
C HIS A 105 8.12 7.18 -8.64
N LYS A 106 7.89 6.47 -7.53
CA LYS A 106 8.38 5.12 -7.26
C LYS A 106 7.21 4.25 -6.82
N GLU A 107 7.06 3.07 -7.41
CA GLU A 107 5.92 2.18 -7.16
C GLU A 107 6.38 0.74 -6.88
N GLY A 108 5.57 -0.02 -6.15
CA GLY A 108 5.77 -1.45 -5.95
C GLY A 108 5.73 -1.86 -4.49
N PHE A 109 6.65 -2.73 -4.08
CA PHE A 109 6.71 -3.27 -2.72
C PHE A 109 7.94 -2.76 -1.98
N ASN A 110 7.79 -2.53 -0.67
CA ASN A 110 8.80 -1.90 0.19
C ASN A 110 9.39 -0.64 -0.45
N VAL A 111 8.52 0.24 -0.96
CA VAL A 111 8.90 1.46 -1.66
C VAL A 111 9.55 2.41 -0.66
N PRO A 112 10.84 2.73 -0.82
CA PRO A 112 11.53 3.59 0.14
C PRO A 112 11.08 5.04 -0.06
N TYR A 113 10.91 5.77 1.05
CA TYR A 113 10.57 7.19 1.02
C TYR A 113 11.69 8.01 0.37
N ASN A 114 12.94 7.69 0.71
CA ASN A 114 14.16 8.20 0.12
C ASN A 114 15.17 7.06 -0.05
N GLU A 115 16.16 7.24 -0.93
CA GLU A 115 17.26 6.30 -1.06
C GLU A 115 18.00 6.11 0.29
N GLY A 116 18.23 4.86 0.68
CA GLY A 116 18.84 4.51 1.98
C GLY A 116 17.98 4.83 3.21
N SER A 117 16.70 5.17 3.03
CA SER A 117 15.79 5.42 4.15
C SER A 117 15.22 4.13 4.71
N ASP A 118 15.20 4.02 6.04
CA ASP A 118 14.44 2.99 6.73
C ASP A 118 12.91 3.24 6.66
N ALA A 119 12.48 4.39 6.14
CA ALA A 119 11.07 4.73 5.98
C ALA A 119 10.54 4.36 4.60
N GLY A 120 9.29 3.89 4.52
CA GLY A 120 8.68 3.55 3.24
C GLY A 120 7.19 3.20 3.29
N ILE A 121 6.74 2.61 2.17
CA ILE A 121 5.40 2.03 1.97
C ILE A 121 5.57 0.55 1.66
N ARG A 122 4.80 -0.33 2.30
CA ARG A 122 4.87 -1.76 2.00
C ARG A 122 4.35 -2.09 0.62
N ILE A 123 3.22 -1.53 0.21
CA ILE A 123 2.72 -1.63 -1.16
C ILE A 123 2.10 -0.30 -1.56
N GLY A 124 2.55 0.31 -2.65
CA GLY A 124 2.06 1.61 -3.04
C GLY A 124 2.90 2.34 -4.06
N ILE A 125 2.60 3.63 -4.17
CA ILE A 125 3.34 4.61 -4.95
C ILE A 125 3.66 5.83 -4.09
N TYR A 126 4.88 6.33 -4.20
CA TYR A 126 5.26 7.68 -3.83
C TYR A 126 5.37 8.55 -5.08
N ALA A 127 4.94 9.81 -4.99
CA ALA A 127 5.14 10.79 -6.05
C ALA A 127 5.58 12.15 -5.48
N ASP A 128 6.29 12.89 -6.32
CA ASP A 128 7.01 14.13 -5.99
C ASP A 128 6.94 15.11 -7.16
N ASP A 129 7.03 16.41 -6.89
CA ASP A 129 7.15 17.47 -7.90
C ASP A 129 8.59 17.71 -8.34
N ASN A 130 9.57 17.16 -7.62
CA ASN A 130 10.99 17.18 -7.97
C ASN A 130 11.40 15.98 -8.83
N LEU A 131 12.35 16.20 -9.76
CA LEU A 131 12.82 15.16 -10.68
C LEU A 131 13.62 14.02 -10.01
N ASN A 132 14.08 14.22 -8.78
CA ASN A 132 14.96 13.28 -8.08
C ASN A 132 14.21 12.32 -7.13
N CYS A 133 12.88 12.42 -7.01
CA CYS A 133 12.07 11.63 -6.07
C CYS A 133 12.68 11.63 -4.65
N ARG A 134 13.06 12.81 -4.14
CA ARG A 134 13.62 12.99 -2.80
C ARG A 134 12.67 13.84 -1.98
N GLY A 135 12.02 13.22 -1.00
CA GLY A 135 11.06 13.89 -0.13
C GLY A 135 9.65 13.89 -0.68
N SER A 136 9.16 12.71 -1.11
CA SER A 136 7.84 12.52 -1.73
C SER A 136 6.70 13.25 -1.01
N ASP A 137 5.96 14.07 -1.76
CA ASP A 137 4.88 14.93 -1.23
C ASP A 137 3.48 14.34 -1.39
N SER A 138 3.36 13.20 -2.07
CA SER A 138 2.11 12.43 -2.17
C SER A 138 2.34 10.93 -2.27
N TRP A 139 1.32 10.16 -1.89
CA TRP A 139 1.37 8.71 -1.94
C TRP A 139 -0.01 8.06 -1.92
N ILE A 140 -0.11 6.86 -2.49
CA ILE A 140 -1.26 5.95 -2.39
C ILE A 140 -0.72 4.58 -2.00
N GLY A 141 -1.32 3.93 -1.00
CA GLY A 141 -0.95 2.55 -0.67
C GLY A 141 -1.24 2.14 0.76
N CYS A 142 -0.47 1.16 1.24
CA CYS A 142 -0.56 0.59 2.57
C CYS A 142 0.82 0.28 3.19
N GLY A 143 0.88 0.34 4.52
CA GLY A 143 2.06 0.07 5.33
C GLY A 143 3.07 1.21 5.32
N PHE A 144 2.69 2.39 5.78
CA PHE A 144 3.53 3.59 5.83
C PHE A 144 4.38 3.65 7.10
N SER A 145 5.57 4.27 7.03
CA SER A 145 6.39 4.55 8.22
C SER A 145 5.88 5.74 9.04
N HIS A 146 5.34 6.78 8.39
CA HIS A 146 4.93 8.04 9.03
C HIS A 146 3.44 8.36 8.84
N GLY A 147 2.61 7.32 8.81
CA GLY A 147 1.16 7.46 8.62
C GLY A 147 0.40 7.68 9.92
N VAL A 148 -0.66 8.50 9.84
CA VAL A 148 -1.76 8.49 10.83
C VAL A 148 -2.54 7.17 10.81
N GLY A 149 -2.31 6.29 9.82
CA GLY A 149 -2.78 4.91 9.84
C GLY A 149 -2.24 4.06 8.68
N ALA A 150 -2.74 2.83 8.55
CA ALA A 150 -2.07 1.78 7.79
C ALA A 150 -2.30 1.81 6.27
N CYS A 151 -3.39 2.39 5.78
CA CYS A 151 -3.75 2.47 4.37
C CYS A 151 -4.39 3.83 4.08
N GLN A 152 -3.85 4.58 3.13
CA GLN A 152 -4.33 5.92 2.82
C GLN A 152 -3.86 6.39 1.45
N HIS A 153 -4.49 7.47 1.02
CA HIS A 153 -3.98 8.37 0.00
C HIS A 153 -3.73 9.74 0.63
N PHE A 154 -2.58 10.33 0.32
CA PHE A 154 -2.22 11.67 0.78
C PHE A 154 -1.56 12.47 -0.32
N ALA A 155 -1.83 13.77 -0.37
CA ALA A 155 -1.14 14.72 -1.23
C ALA A 155 -1.08 16.08 -0.56
N ARG A 156 0.14 16.63 -0.42
CA ARG A 156 0.32 17.98 0.12
C ARG A 156 -0.15 19.04 -0.86
N SER A 157 -1.03 19.94 -0.41
CA SER A 157 -1.59 21.02 -1.23
C SER A 157 -0.56 22.03 -1.74
N GLN A 158 0.54 22.22 -1.01
CA GLN A 158 1.58 23.22 -1.31
C GLN A 158 2.46 22.87 -2.52
N TYR A 159 2.45 21.61 -2.95
CA TYR A 159 3.35 21.07 -3.97
C TYR A 159 2.58 20.63 -5.21
N SER A 160 1.59 21.44 -5.61
CA SER A 160 0.83 21.33 -6.87
C SER A 160 0.43 19.90 -7.31
N PRO A 161 -0.20 19.09 -6.44
CA PRO A 161 -0.70 17.78 -6.85
C PRO A 161 -1.87 17.96 -7.84
N ASP A 162 -2.03 17.01 -8.75
CA ASP A 162 -2.88 17.15 -9.93
C ASP A 162 -4.40 17.22 -9.67
N ASN A 163 -4.83 17.02 -8.43
CA ASN A 163 -6.21 17.20 -7.99
C ASN A 163 -6.30 17.94 -6.65
N GLY A 164 -5.29 18.76 -6.31
CA GLY A 164 -5.23 19.51 -5.06
C GLY A 164 -4.92 18.63 -3.83
N GLY A 165 -4.89 19.25 -2.65
CA GLY A 165 -4.54 18.56 -1.40
C GLY A 165 -5.55 17.46 -1.05
N ARG A 166 -5.05 16.34 -0.53
CA ARG A 166 -5.87 15.18 -0.14
C ARG A 166 -5.28 14.50 1.10
N ASP A 167 -6.15 14.03 1.97
CA ASP A 167 -5.84 13.12 3.08
C ASP A 167 -7.04 12.19 3.25
N LEU A 168 -6.97 11.03 2.59
CA LEU A 168 -8.07 10.10 2.43
C LEU A 168 -7.71 8.78 3.10
N LYS A 169 -8.41 8.47 4.19
CA LYS A 169 -8.31 7.18 4.88
C LYS A 169 -9.06 6.10 4.11
N THR A 170 -8.46 4.93 4.05
CA THR A 170 -8.99 3.82 3.24
C THR A 170 -8.87 2.50 3.96
N PHE A 171 -9.76 1.57 3.65
CA PHE A 171 -9.57 0.17 4.02
C PHE A 171 -8.85 -0.58 2.90
N GLY A 172 -7.75 -1.26 3.21
CA GLY A 172 -6.89 -1.95 2.24
C GLY A 172 -7.09 -3.48 2.23
N TYR A 173 -6.99 -4.07 1.05
CA TYR A 173 -7.04 -5.51 0.81
C TYR A 173 -5.83 -5.95 -0.01
N ILE A 174 -5.13 -6.97 0.47
CA ILE A 174 -4.07 -7.65 -0.30
C ILE A 174 -4.49 -9.11 -0.44
N LEU A 175 -4.93 -9.48 -1.64
CA LEU A 175 -5.37 -10.82 -2.01
C LEU A 175 -4.45 -11.39 -3.08
N VAL A 176 -4.37 -12.71 -3.18
CA VAL A 176 -3.47 -13.41 -4.11
C VAL A 176 -4.22 -14.46 -4.94
N GLN A 177 -3.76 -14.68 -6.17
CA GLN A 177 -4.30 -15.67 -7.12
C GLN A 177 -3.20 -16.42 -7.87
#